data_AF-A0A6G3WWH5-F1
#
_entry.id   AF-A0A6G3WWH5-F1
#
_cell.length_a   1.000
_cell.length_b   1.000
_cell.length_c   1.000
_cell.angle_alpha   90.00
_cell.angle_beta   90.00
_cell.angle_gamma   90.00
#
_symmetry.space_group_name_H-M   'P 1'
#
loop_
_entity.id
_entity.type
_entity.pdbx_description
1 polymer ?
#
loop_
_entity_poly.entity_id
_entity_poly.type
_entity_poly.pdbx_seq_one_letter_code
_entity_poly.pdbx_strand_id
1 'polypeptide(L)'
;ADACDRWNIPLLAMMYPRGPEISDPRDLVLVKHVATLAADLGADLVKVPCPRTVTDLADVVSACPVPVLVAGGQAADTTEELL
;
A
#
# COMPACT_ATOMS: atom_id res chain seq x y z
N ALA A 1 1.53 -15.88 -4.34
CA ALA A 1 2.02 -16.46 -3.08
C ALA A 1 2.86 -17.71 -3.32
N ASP A 2 2.34 -18.71 -4.03
CA ASP A 2 2.86 -20.09 -4.10
C ASP A 2 4.37 -20.26 -4.34
N ALA A 3 4.98 -19.41 -5.17
CA ALA A 3 6.43 -19.47 -5.40
C ALA A 3 7.20 -19.06 -4.13
N CYS A 4 6.80 -17.95 -3.49
CA CYS A 4 7.40 -17.47 -2.24
C CYS A 4 7.21 -18.51 -1.12
N ASP A 5 6.00 -19.07 -0.99
CA ASP A 5 5.69 -20.12 -0.01
C ASP A 5 6.58 -21.36 -0.21
N ARG A 6 6.72 -21.83 -1.46
CA ARG A 6 7.57 -22.97 -1.80
C ARG A 6 9.04 -22.74 -1.42
N TRP A 7 9.51 -21.51 -1.54
CA TRP A 7 10.89 -21.13 -1.20
C TRP A 7 11.04 -20.65 0.25
N ASN A 8 9.96 -20.63 1.04
CA ASN A 8 9.91 -20.12 2.41
C ASN A 8 10.50 -18.70 2.54
N ILE A 9 10.12 -17.81 1.63
CA ILE A 9 10.51 -16.39 1.63
C ILE A 9 9.27 -15.50 1.66
N PRO A 10 9.30 -14.32 2.30
CA PRO A 10 8.15 -13.43 2.34
C PRO A 10 7.87 -12.77 0.98
N LEU A 11 6.60 -12.56 0.67
CA LEU A 11 6.11 -11.86 -0.52
C LEU A 11 5.74 -10.40 -0.19
N LEU A 12 6.45 -9.46 -0.79
CA LEU A 12 6.05 -8.05 -0.85
C LEU A 12 5.30 -7.77 -2.17
N ALA A 13 4.03 -7.39 -2.07
CA ALA A 13 3.26 -6.91 -3.22
C ALA A 13 3.33 -5.38 -3.33
N MET A 14 3.89 -4.85 -4.42
CA MET A 14 3.84 -3.43 -4.72
C MET A 14 2.62 -3.12 -5.58
N MET A 15 1.60 -2.54 -4.97
CA MET A 15 0.31 -2.27 -5.62
C MET A 15 0.18 -0.80 -6.00
N TYR A 16 -0.08 -0.55 -7.28
CA TYR A 16 -0.30 0.80 -7.80
C TYR A 16 -1.66 0.86 -8.52
N PRO A 17 -2.66 1.57 -7.98
CA PRO A 17 -3.90 1.85 -8.71
C PRO A 17 -3.54 2.66 -9.97
N ARG A 18 -3.69 2.06 -11.16
CA ARG A 18 -3.40 2.73 -12.44
C ARG A 18 -4.35 2.26 -13.53
N GLY A 19 -4.67 3.15 -14.45
CA GLY A 19 -5.53 2.86 -15.60
C GLY A 19 -6.12 4.14 -16.18
N PRO A 20 -6.73 4.09 -17.37
CA PRO A 20 -7.35 5.26 -18.01
C PRO A 20 -8.47 5.88 -17.17
N GLU A 21 -9.15 5.08 -16.33
CA GLU A 21 -10.25 5.52 -15.45
C GLU A 21 -9.78 5.93 -14.05
N ILE A 22 -8.47 5.89 -13.77
CA ILE A 22 -7.92 6.26 -12.46
C ILE A 22 -7.35 7.68 -12.56
N SER A 23 -8.11 8.64 -12.05
CA SER A 23 -7.74 10.07 -12.04
C SER A 23 -6.77 10.43 -10.92
N ASP A 24 -6.91 9.82 -9.73
CA ASP A 24 -5.98 9.97 -8.61
C ASP A 24 -5.56 8.60 -8.06
N PRO A 25 -4.31 8.16 -8.25
CA PRO A 25 -3.79 6.91 -7.70
C PRO A 25 -3.64 6.93 -6.17
N ARG A 26 -3.80 8.09 -5.53
CA ARG A 26 -3.80 8.27 -4.06
C ARG A 26 -5.20 8.43 -3.49
N ASP A 27 -6.25 8.23 -4.28
CA ASP A 27 -7.62 8.17 -3.77
C ASP A 27 -7.72 7.12 -2.65
N LEU A 28 -8.30 7.50 -1.51
CA LEU A 28 -8.32 6.68 -0.30
C LEU A 28 -9.03 5.33 -0.54
N VAL A 29 -10.15 5.34 -1.26
CA VAL A 29 -10.93 4.12 -1.51
C VAL A 29 -10.13 3.17 -2.39
N LEU A 30 -9.47 3.70 -3.42
CA LEU A 30 -8.59 2.89 -4.28
C LEU A 30 -7.38 2.34 -3.51
N VAL A 31 -6.72 3.14 -2.68
CA VAL A 31 -5.57 2.69 -1.88
C VAL A 31 -5.98 1.59 -0.90
N LYS A 32 -7.10 1.75 -0.18
CA LYS A 32 -7.64 0.71 0.71
C LYS A 32 -7.92 -0.57 -0.06
N HIS A 33 -8.56 -0.46 -1.22
CA HIS A 33 -8.92 -1.61 -2.05
C HIS A 33 -7.70 -2.39 -2.51
N VAL A 34 -6.67 -1.72 -3.04
CA VAL A 34 -5.47 -2.43 -3.50
C VAL A 34 -4.63 -2.98 -2.33
N ALA A 35 -4.67 -2.33 -1.16
CA ALA A 35 -4.02 -2.84 0.05
C ALA A 35 -4.66 -4.15 0.53
N THR A 36 -6.00 -4.21 0.59
CA THR A 36 -6.72 -5.44 0.96
C THR A 36 -6.55 -6.53 -0.10
N LEU A 37 -6.58 -6.15 -1.38
CA LEU A 37 -6.40 -7.09 -2.49
C LEU A 37 -5.04 -7.80 -2.42
N ALA A 38 -3.98 -7.13 -1.95
CA ALA A 38 -2.68 -7.77 -1.75
C ALA A 38 -2.74 -8.91 -0.72
N ALA A 39 -3.44 -8.69 0.40
CA ALA A 39 -3.64 -9.73 1.41
C ALA A 39 -4.46 -10.91 0.85
N ASP A 40 -5.54 -10.62 0.10
CA ASP A 40 -6.37 -11.64 -0.54
C ASP A 40 -5.58 -12.50 -1.54
N LEU A 41 -4.56 -11.92 -2.19
CA LEU A 41 -3.64 -12.61 -3.10
C LEU A 41 -2.48 -13.34 -2.39
N GLY A 42 -2.46 -13.32 -1.05
CA GLY A 42 -1.48 -14.01 -0.22
C GLY A 42 -0.12 -13.30 -0.14
N ALA A 43 -0.11 -11.96 -0.18
CA ALA A 43 1.10 -11.20 0.14
C ALA A 43 1.30 -11.12 1.66
N ASP A 44 2.55 -11.20 2.10
CA ASP A 44 2.92 -11.02 3.51
C ASP A 44 3.07 -9.54 3.88
N LEU A 45 3.41 -8.70 2.89
CA LEU A 45 3.49 -7.25 3.02
C LEU A 45 2.94 -6.59 1.77
N VAL A 46 2.37 -5.39 1.92
CA VAL A 46 1.94 -4.58 0.79
C VAL A 46 2.60 -3.21 0.81
N LYS A 47 3.06 -2.77 -0.37
CA LYS A 47 3.47 -1.38 -0.60
C LYS A 47 2.42 -0.68 -1.46
N VAL A 48 1.92 0.46 -0.98
CA VAL A 48 0.94 1.30 -1.68
C VAL A 48 1.45 2.74 -1.83
N PRO A 49 0.83 3.58 -2.69
CA PRO A 49 1.06 5.02 -2.67
C PRO A 49 0.78 5.61 -1.29
N CYS A 50 1.58 6.58 -0.85
CA CYS A 50 1.32 7.27 0.41
C CYS A 50 -0.01 8.04 0.32
N PRO A 51 -0.95 7.83 1.26
CA PRO A 51 -2.11 8.69 1.44
C PRO A 51 -1.68 10.13 1.74
N ARG A 52 -2.62 11.08 1.65
CA ARG A 52 -2.32 12.51 1.77
C ARG A 52 -2.21 12.99 3.21
N THR A 53 -2.74 12.21 4.15
CA THR A 53 -2.74 12.56 5.57
C THR A 53 -2.47 11.31 6.41
N VAL A 54 -1.96 11.53 7.62
CA VAL A 54 -1.80 10.49 8.65
C VAL A 54 -3.12 9.79 8.98
N THR A 55 -4.24 10.52 8.99
CA THR A 55 -5.57 9.95 9.25
C THR A 55 -5.97 8.96 8.14
N ASP A 56 -5.76 9.35 6.88
CA ASP A 56 -6.02 8.45 5.74
C ASP A 56 -5.12 7.21 5.79
N LEU A 57 -3.86 7.37 6.21
CA LEU A 57 -2.94 6.26 6.41
C LEU A 57 -3.43 5.31 7.51
N ALA A 58 -3.91 5.83 8.63
CA ALA A 58 -4.52 5.01 9.69
C ALA A 58 -5.74 4.23 9.19
N ASP A 59 -6.55 4.83 8.31
CA ASP A 59 -7.69 4.19 7.67
C ASP A 59 -7.29 3.07 6.69
N VAL A 60 -6.14 3.19 6.03
CA VAL A 60 -5.58 2.12 5.18
C VAL A 60 -5.03 0.98 6.04
N VAL A 61 -4.24 1.30 7.06
CA VAL A 61 -3.64 0.31 7.97
C VAL A 61 -4.73 -0.49 8.71
N SER A 62 -5.80 0.17 9.17
CA SER A 62 -6.90 -0.52 9.85
C SER A 62 -7.72 -1.43 8.93
N ALA A 63 -7.71 -1.19 7.62
CA ALA A 63 -8.43 -2.01 6.64
C ALA A 63 -7.62 -3.21 6.14
N CYS A 64 -6.29 -3.16 6.17
CA CYS A 64 -5.42 -4.19 5.63
C CYS A 64 -4.91 -5.13 6.75
N PRO A 65 -5.09 -6.46 6.64
CA PRO A 65 -4.67 -7.38 7.69
C PRO A 65 -3.17 -7.68 7.70
N VAL A 66 -2.42 -7.19 6.71
CA VAL A 66 -0.96 -7.39 6.59
C VAL A 66 -0.22 -6.05 6.70
N PRO A 67 1.08 -6.04 7.09
CA PRO A 67 1.87 -4.82 7.17
C PRO A 67 1.84 -3.98 5.89
N VAL A 68 1.48 -2.70 6.06
CA VAL A 68 1.43 -1.70 4.99
C VAL A 68 2.70 -0.85 5.00
N LEU A 69 3.32 -0.76 3.82
CA LEU A 69 4.44 0.13 3.52
C LEU A 69 3.94 1.23 2.58
N VAL A 70 4.40 2.46 2.79
CA VAL A 70 4.11 3.56 1.88
C VAL A 70 5.30 3.85 0.98
N ALA A 71 5.03 4.15 -0.29
CA ALA A 71 6.04 4.71 -1.17
C ALA A 71 6.44 6.11 -0.66
N GLY A 72 7.74 6.34 -0.46
CA GLY A 72 8.27 7.67 -0.17
C GLY A 72 8.04 8.65 -1.34
N GLY A 73 7.97 9.93 -1.01
CA GLY A 73 7.83 11.05 -1.96
C GLY A 73 9.14 11.75 -2.27
N GLN A 74 9.06 13.03 -2.66
CA GLN A 74 10.24 13.89 -2.74
C GLN A 74 10.94 13.99 -1.38
N ALA A 75 12.20 14.40 -1.38
CA ALA A 75 12.90 14.69 -0.14
C ALA A 75 12.08 15.71 0.67
N ALA A 76 11.83 15.37 1.93
CA ALA A 76 11.15 16.19 2.91
C ALA A 76 12.14 16.48 4.04
N ASP A 77 12.13 17.70 4.58
CA ASP A 77 13.05 18.12 5.63
C ASP A 77 12.53 17.70 7.02
N THR A 78 11.24 17.38 7.13
CA THR A 78 10.58 16.93 8.36
C THR A 78 9.75 15.67 8.15
N THR A 79 9.44 14.97 9.25
CA THR A 79 8.58 13.78 9.19
C THR A 79 7.12 14.14 8.91
N GLU A 80 6.68 15.31 9.38
CA GLU A 80 5.36 15.87 9.10
C GLU A 80 5.20 16.28 7.63
N GLU A 81 6.25 16.70 6.95
CA GLU A 81 6.21 16.96 5.49
C GLU A 81 6.19 15.66 4.67
N LEU A 82 6.70 14.57 5.25
CA LEU A 82 6.69 13.25 4.63
C LEU A 82 5.32 12.54 4.74
N LEU A 83 4.54 12.84 5.78
CA LEU A 83 3.31 12.11 6.19
C LEU A 83 2.02 12.94 6.04
#